data_AF-A0A1T5JZH2-F1
#
_entry.id   AF-A0A1T5JZH2-F1
#
_cell.length_a   1.000
_cell.length_b   1.000
_cell.length_c   1.000
_cell.angle_alpha   90.00
_cell.angle_beta   90.00
_cell.angle_gamma   90.00
#
_symmetry.space_group_name_H-M   'P 1'
#
loop_
_entity.id
_entity.type
_entity.pdbx_description
1 polymer ?
#
loop_
_entity_poly.entity_id
_entity_poly.type
_entity_poly.pdbx_seq_one_letter_code
_entity_poly.pdbx_strand_id
1 'polypeptide(L)' 'MGLYGTLIVVAILIYFFRNSIFGKNLETKDDRYNAMRKQRLDELDRLLDKINTRGIDSLTPGERRRLDELSGKK' A
#
# COMPACT_ATOMS: atom_id res chain seq x y z
N MET A 1 47.64 -15.11 8.71
CA MET A 1 46.27 -14.61 8.43
C MET A 1 45.46 -15.75 7.83
N GLY A 2 44.84 -16.58 8.67
CA GLY A 2 44.21 -17.84 8.23
C GLY A 2 42.83 -17.66 7.60
N LEU A 3 42.26 -18.76 7.12
CA LEU A 3 40.93 -18.88 6.51
C LEU A 3 39.80 -18.17 7.30
N TYR A 4 39.94 -18.09 8.62
CA TYR A 4 38.98 -17.42 9.50
C TYR A 4 39.02 -15.89 9.37
N GLY A 5 40.19 -15.31 9.11
CA GLY A 5 40.31 -13.86 8.89
C GLY A 5 39.65 -13.42 7.60
N THR A 6 39.75 -14.22 6.54
CA THR A 6 39.10 -13.92 5.26
C THR A 6 37.58 -14.04 5.37
N LEU A 7 37.06 -15.02 6.10
CA LEU A 7 35.62 -15.17 6.34
C LEU A 7 35.02 -13.97 7.09
N ILE A 8 35.72 -13.44 8.10
CA ILE A 8 35.27 -12.26 8.85
C ILE A 8 35.23 -11.02 7.94
N VAL A 9 36.26 -10.82 7.10
CA VAL A 9 36.31 -9.69 6.16
C VAL A 9 35.19 -9.79 5.11
N VAL A 10 34.92 -11.00 4.60
CA VAL A 10 33.82 -11.24 3.66
C VAL A 10 32.46 -11.00 4.31
N ALA A 11 32.26 -11.40 5.57
CA ALA A 11 31.01 -11.16 6.29
C ALA A 11 30.74 -9.66 6.51
N ILE A 12 31.77 -8.87 6.85
CA ILE A 12 31.67 -7.42 7.02
C ILE A 12 31.35 -6.74 5.68
N LEU A 13 32.00 -7.17 4.59
CA LEU A 13 31.71 -6.68 3.24
C LEU A 13 30.26 -6.99 2.82
N ILE A 14 29.77 -8.21 3.07
CA ILE A 14 28.38 -8.58 2.77
C ILE A 14 27.40 -7.75 3.59
N TYR A 15 27.66 -7.54 4.89
CA TYR A 15 26.80 -6.73 5.76
C TYR A 15 26.70 -5.28 5.26
N PHE A 16 27.82 -4.66 4.90
CA PHE A 16 27.86 -3.30 4.37
C PHE A 16 27.21 -3.20 2.98
N PHE A 17 27.46 -4.18 2.10
CA PHE A 17 26.95 -4.20 0.73
C PHE A 17 25.45 -4.48 0.67
N ARG A 18 24.92 -5.34 1.57
CA ARG A 18 23.48 -5.59 1.70
C ARG A 18 22.71 -4.32 2.04
N ASN A 19 23.25 -3.47 2.92
CA ASN A 19 22.64 -2.17 3.22
C ASN A 19 22.65 -1.22 2.00
N SER A 20 23.69 -1.29 1.15
CA SER A 20 23.82 -0.41 -0.02
C SER A 20 22.97 -0.82 -1.23
N ILE A 21 22.68 -2.12 -1.42
CA ILE A 21 21.90 -2.61 -2.57
C ILE A 21 20.38 -2.62 -2.30
N PHE A 22 19.94 -2.88 -1.07
CA PHE A 22 18.51 -2.95 -0.74
C PHE A 22 17.85 -1.58 -0.50
N GLY A 23 18.52 -0.48 -0.82
CA GLY A 23 18.10 0.88 -0.46
C GLY A 23 17.50 1.74 -1.57
N LYS A 24 17.09 1.20 -2.73
CA LYS A 24 16.54 2.03 -3.82
C LYS A 24 15.36 1.41 -4.57
N ASN A 25 14.19 2.00 -4.32
CA ASN A 25 13.14 2.30 -5.31
C ASN A 25 12.39 1.13 -5.97
N LEU A 26 11.61 0.39 -5.19
CA LEU A 26 10.37 -0.21 -5.71
C LEU A 26 9.13 0.70 -5.48
N GLU A 27 9.34 1.88 -4.90
CA GLU A 27 8.27 2.74 -4.38
C GLU A 27 7.43 3.47 -5.44
N THR A 28 7.78 3.41 -6.73
CA THR A 28 7.29 4.44 -7.67
C THR A 28 6.12 4.02 -8.56
N LYS A 29 5.89 2.72 -8.76
CA LYS A 29 4.75 2.21 -9.56
C LYS A 29 3.73 1.42 -8.76
N ASP A 30 4.19 0.50 -7.91
CA ASP A 30 3.27 -0.32 -7.10
C ASP A 30 2.61 0.49 -5.98
N ASP A 31 3.35 1.41 -5.34
CA ASP A 31 2.76 2.18 -4.24
C ASP A 31 1.73 3.21 -4.70
N ARG A 32 1.87 3.75 -5.93
CA ARG A 32 0.82 4.61 -6.51
C ARG A 32 -0.46 3.81 -6.79
N TYR A 33 -0.31 2.59 -7.30
CA TYR A 33 -1.45 1.71 -7.55
C TYR A 33 -2.12 1.28 -6.23
N ASN A 34 -1.32 0.94 -5.22
CA ASN A 34 -1.77 0.57 -3.89
C ASN A 34 -2.44 1.76 -3.18
N ALA A 35 -1.88 2.97 -3.27
CA ALA A 35 -2.46 4.17 -2.70
C ALA A 35 -3.81 4.52 -3.35
N MET A 36 -3.92 4.44 -4.69
CA MET A 36 -5.18 4.67 -5.39
C MET A 36 -6.24 3.62 -5.03
N ARG A 37 -5.84 2.35 -4.93
CA ARG A 37 -6.74 1.27 -4.50
C ARG A 37 -7.20 1.49 -3.06
N LYS A 38 -6.29 1.85 -2.17
CA LYS A 38 -6.59 2.16 -0.77
C LYS A 38 -7.54 3.35 -0.65
N GLN A 39 -7.32 4.43 -1.39
CA GLN A 39 -8.23 5.58 -1.39
C GLN A 39 -9.65 5.21 -1.82
N ARG A 40 -9.81 4.37 -2.86
CA ARG A 40 -11.13 3.88 -3.28
C ARG A 40 -11.81 3.02 -2.23
N LEU A 41 -11.05 2.17 -1.54
CA LEU A 41 -11.56 1.34 -0.45
C LEU A 41 -11.97 2.20 0.76
N ASP A 42 -11.13 3.16 1.16
CA ASP A 42 -11.41 4.09 2.25
C ASP A 42 -12.66 4.96 1.94
N GLU A 43 -12.85 5.37 0.68
CA GLU A 43 -14.05 6.08 0.24
C GLU A 43 -15.30 5.19 0.31
N LEU A 44 -15.19 3.94 -0.14
CA LEU A 44 -16.28 2.96 -0.05
C LEU A 44 -16.67 2.67 1.40
N ASP A 45 -15.70 2.43 2.28
CA ASP A 45 -15.95 2.16 3.71
C ASP A 45 -16.64 3.34 4.38
N ARG A 46 -16.24 4.59 4.08
CA ARG A 46 -16.93 5.78 4.61
C ARG A 46 -18.38 5.86 4.15
N LEU A 47 -18.66 5.52 2.90
CA LEU A 47 -20.02 5.49 2.37
C LEU A 47 -20.84 4.40 3.05
N LEU A 48 -20.27 3.20 3.22
CA LEU A 48 -20.91 2.09 3.92
C LEU A 48 -21.16 2.40 5.39
N ASP A 49 -20.23 3.03 6.10
CA ASP A 49 -20.40 3.48 7.48
C ASP A 49 -21.50 4.52 7.61
N LYS A 50 -21.59 5.46 6.66
CA LYS A 50 -22.67 6.45 6.60
C LYS A 50 -24.03 5.79 6.39
N ILE A 51 -24.12 4.79 5.51
CA ILE A 51 -25.33 3.99 5.29
C ILE A 51 -25.69 3.19 6.55
N ASN A 52 -24.70 2.58 7.20
CA ASN A 52 -24.91 1.75 8.38
C ASN A 52 -25.42 2.60 9.57
N THR A 53 -24.89 3.82 9.72
CA THR A 53 -25.25 4.71 10.83
C THR A 53 -26.52 5.52 10.60
N ARG A 54 -26.81 5.92 9.34
CA ARG A 54 -27.89 6.87 9.02
C ARG A 54 -28.86 6.40 7.95
N GLY A 55 -28.67 5.20 7.41
CA GLY A 55 -29.46 4.64 6.31
C GLY A 55 -29.01 5.14 4.94
N ILE A 56 -29.43 4.43 3.89
CA ILE A 56 -29.07 4.72 2.49
C ILE A 56 -29.57 6.08 2.00
N ASP A 57 -30.61 6.62 2.63
CA ASP A 57 -31.20 7.93 2.32
C ASP A 57 -30.37 9.11 2.81
N SER A 58 -29.36 8.85 3.64
CA SER A 58 -28.39 9.85 4.06
C SER A 58 -27.33 10.16 3.00
N LEU A 59 -27.24 9.35 1.94
CA LEU A 59 -26.34 9.58 0.82
C LEU A 59 -26.88 10.66 -0.12
N THR A 60 -26.02 11.63 -0.43
CA THR A 60 -26.28 12.61 -1.48
C THR A 60 -26.34 11.93 -2.87
N PRO A 61 -26.93 12.57 -3.88
CA PRO A 61 -26.96 12.03 -5.24
C PRO A 61 -25.56 11.72 -5.81
N GLY A 62 -24.54 12.49 -5.41
CA GLY A 62 -23.15 12.26 -5.81
C GLY A 62 -22.54 11.04 -5.10
N GLU A 63 -22.79 10.89 -3.80
CA GLU A 63 -22.35 9.74 -3.01
C GLU A 63 -23.01 8.43 -3.47
N ARG A 64 -24.28 8.46 -3.88
CA ARG A 64 -24.95 7.28 -4.48
C ARG A 64 -24.27 6.85 -5.79
N ARG A 65 -23.97 7.80 -6.68
CA ARG A 65 -23.24 7.51 -7.93
C ARG A 65 -21.85 6.93 -7.65
N ARG A 66 -21.12 7.52 -6.70
CA ARG A 66 -19.82 7.03 -6.24
C ARG A 66 -19.91 5.62 -5.67
N LEU A 67 -20.91 5.34 -4.85
CA LEU A 67 -21.14 4.02 -4.28
C LEU A 67 -21.40 2.99 -5.39
N ASP A 68 -22.25 3.32 -6.38
CA ASP A 68 -22.54 2.43 -7.51
C ASP A 68 -21.29 2.17 -8.37
N GLU A 69 -20.47 3.20 -8.61
CA GLU A 69 -19.17 3.09 -9.32
C GLU A 69 -18.16 2.22 -8.55
N LEU A 70 -18.07 2.38 -7.22
CA LEU A 70 -17.13 1.66 -6.35
C LEU A 70 -17.58 0.24 -6.02
N SER A 71 -18.89 0.00 -5.92
CA SER A 71 -19.48 -1.32 -5.65
C SER A 71 -19.28 -2.31 -6.80
N GLY A 72 -18.81 -1.86 -7.96
CA GLY A 72 -18.56 -2.72 -9.11
C GLY A 72 -19.81 -3.45 -9.62
N LYS A 73 -21.00 -2.93 -9.30
CA LYS A 73 -22.28 -3.51 -9.69
C LYS A 73 -22.49 -3.25 -11.17
N LYS A 74 -21.95 -4.15 -12.00
CA LYS A 74 -22.23 -4.24 -13.43
C LYS A 74 -23.39 -5.21 -13.67
#